data_AF-A0A8T8HRV5-F1
#
_entry.id   AF-A0A8T8HRV5-F1
#
_cell.length_a   1.000
_cell.length_b   1.000
_cell.length_c   1.000
_cell.angle_alpha   90.00
_cell.angle_beta   90.00
_cell.angle_gamma   90.00
#
_symmetry.space_group_name_H-M   'P 1'
#
loop_
_entity.id
_entity.type
_entity.pdbx_description
1 polymer ?
#
loop_
_entity_poly.entity_id
_entity_poly.type
_entity_poly.pdbx_seq_one_letter_code
_entity_poly.pdbx_strand_id
1 'polypeptide(L)'
;MTRLAWFLVGCATAFLQPDDRTRYLEQWRADVLGARELGLSPLGVALGALRVARTRPLVTPVAVLAVALRLRESRRLLAVLAVLLLANLTGGMVLLV
;
A
#
# COMPACT_ATOMS: atom_id res chain seq x y z
N MET A 1 -9.95 -22.58 -5.32
CA MET A 1 -9.28 -21.44 -4.64
C MET A 1 -9.01 -20.25 -5.57
N THR A 2 -8.67 -20.47 -6.84
CA THR A 2 -8.39 -19.40 -7.83
C THR A 2 -9.54 -18.43 -8.07
N ARG A 3 -10.80 -18.91 -8.05
CA ARG A 3 -11.99 -18.05 -8.20
C ARG A 3 -12.11 -17.01 -7.07
N LEU A 4 -11.84 -17.41 -5.84
CA LEU A 4 -11.81 -16.51 -4.68
C LEU A 4 -10.68 -15.49 -4.79
N ALA A 5 -9.49 -15.93 -5.21
CA ALA A 5 -8.36 -15.04 -5.46
C ALA A 5 -8.67 -13.99 -6.54
N TRP A 6 -9.33 -14.37 -7.63
CA TRP A 6 -9.76 -13.43 -8.67
C TRP A 6 -10.84 -12.46 -8.20
N PHE A 7 -11.79 -12.93 -7.38
CA PHE A 7 -12.79 -12.06 -6.77
C PHE A 7 -12.12 -11.00 -5.89
N LEU A 8 -11.17 -11.41 -5.05
CA LEU A 8 -10.38 -10.51 -4.21
C LEU A 8 -9.56 -9.50 -5.02
N VAL A 9 -8.94 -9.93 -6.12
CA VAL A 9 -8.24 -9.02 -7.06
C VAL A 9 -9.22 -8.03 -7.68
N GLY A 10 -10.42 -8.46 -8.06
CA GLY A 10 -11.49 -7.57 -8.53
C GLY A 10 -11.86 -6.52 -7.47
N CYS A 11 -12.10 -6.93 -6.24
CA CYS A 11 -12.34 -6.02 -5.13
C CYS A 11 -11.17 -5.06 -4.89
N ALA A 12 -9.93 -5.55 -4.95
CA ALA A 12 -8.73 -4.72 -4.81
C ALA A 12 -8.66 -3.64 -5.89
N THR A 13 -8.95 -3.98 -7.14
CA THR A 13 -8.92 -3.03 -8.26
C THR A 13 -10.01 -1.96 -8.18
N ALA A 14 -11.12 -2.24 -7.48
CA ALA A 14 -12.16 -1.23 -7.24
C ALA A 14 -11.66 -0.04 -6.41
N PHE A 15 -10.61 -0.23 -5.59
CA PHE A 15 -9.98 0.84 -4.82
C PHE A 15 -9.00 1.71 -5.63
N LEU A 16 -8.70 1.35 -6.88
CA LEU A 16 -7.80 2.10 -7.76
C LEU A 16 -8.55 3.19 -8.56
N GLN A 17 -7.81 4.18 -9.04
CA GLN A 17 -8.30 5.16 -10.01
C GLN A 17 -8.71 4.48 -11.32
N PRO A 18 -9.77 4.95 -12.01
CA PRO A 18 -10.31 4.31 -13.21
C PRO A 18 -9.27 3.95 -14.27
N ASP A 19 -8.33 4.86 -14.52
CA ASP A 19 -7.28 4.71 -15.54
C ASP A 19 -6.28 3.60 -15.20
N ASP A 20 -6.07 3.32 -13.92
CA ASP A 20 -5.16 2.29 -13.43
C ASP A 20 -5.83 0.91 -13.29
N ARG A 21 -7.17 0.85 -13.21
CA ARG A 21 -7.90 -0.39 -12.85
C ARG A 21 -7.61 -1.53 -13.80
N THR A 22 -7.71 -1.29 -15.11
CA THR A 22 -7.58 -2.32 -16.14
C THR A 22 -6.18 -2.94 -16.12
N ARG A 23 -5.15 -2.08 -16.07
CA ARG A 23 -3.75 -2.51 -16.03
C ARG A 23 -3.43 -3.33 -14.79
N TYR A 24 -3.83 -2.84 -13.61
CA TYR A 24 -3.55 -3.54 -12.35
C TYR A 24 -4.34 -4.83 -12.21
N LEU A 25 -5.56 -4.89 -12.77
CA LEU A 25 -6.37 -6.10 -12.79
C LEU A 25 -5.72 -7.20 -13.63
N GLU A 26 -5.21 -6.87 -14.81
CA GLU A 26 -4.48 -7.81 -15.66
C GLU A 26 -3.21 -8.31 -14.97
N GLN A 27 -2.42 -7.39 -14.42
CA GLN A 27 -1.16 -7.71 -13.75
C GLN A 27 -1.38 -8.62 -12.52
N TRP A 28 -2.31 -8.28 -11.63
CA TRP A 28 -2.56 -9.08 -10.43
C TRP A 28 -3.22 -10.42 -10.74
N ARG A 29 -3.99 -10.55 -11.82
CA ARG A 29 -4.48 -11.86 -12.27
C ARG A 29 -3.34 -12.74 -12.78
N ALA A 30 -2.39 -12.17 -13.50
CA ALA A 30 -1.18 -12.87 -13.93
C ALA A 30 -0.36 -13.33 -12.71
N ASP A 31 -0.20 -12.47 -11.69
CA ASP A 31 0.51 -12.83 -10.45
C ASP A 31 -0.18 -13.97 -9.70
N VAL A 32 -1.52 -13.97 -9.63
CA VAL A 32 -2.30 -15.07 -9.01
C VAL A 32 -2.14 -16.38 -9.78
N LEU A 33 -2.08 -16.34 -11.11
CA LEU A 33 -1.82 -17.51 -11.95
C LEU A 33 -0.39 -18.01 -11.77
N GLY A 34 0.61 -17.13 -11.81
CA GLY A 34 2.01 -17.47 -11.60
C GLY A 34 2.26 -18.05 -10.21
N ALA A 35 1.62 -17.52 -9.17
CA ALA A 35 1.71 -18.08 -7.82
C ALA A 35 1.21 -19.53 -7.77
N ARG A 36 0.11 -19.83 -8.47
CA ARG A 36 -0.42 -21.21 -8.55
C ARG A 36 0.57 -22.15 -9.24
N GLU A 37 1.19 -21.70 -10.33
CA GLU A 37 2.16 -22.49 -11.10
C GLU A 37 3.44 -22.77 -10.30
N LEU A 38 3.84 -21.84 -9.44
CA LEU A 38 4.98 -21.97 -8.53
C LEU A 38 4.66 -22.73 -7.23
N GLY A 39 3.43 -23.26 -7.07
CA GLY A 39 2.99 -23.94 -5.85
C GLY A 39 2.80 -23.02 -4.64
N LEU A 40 2.83 -21.69 -4.85
CA LEU A 40 2.57 -20.67 -3.84
C LEU A 40 1.06 -20.44 -3.65
N SER A 41 0.70 -19.80 -2.54
CA SER A 41 -0.70 -19.48 -2.23
C SER A 41 -1.25 -18.36 -3.13
N PRO A 42 -2.22 -18.64 -4.02
CA PRO A 42 -2.83 -17.61 -4.86
C PRO A 42 -3.68 -16.61 -4.05
N LEU A 43 -4.18 -17.05 -2.88
CA LEU A 43 -4.90 -16.19 -1.95
C LEU A 43 -3.98 -15.20 -1.24
N GLY A 44 -2.75 -15.61 -0.92
CA GLY A 44 -1.74 -14.71 -0.35
C GLY A 44 -1.43 -13.54 -1.27
N VAL A 45 -1.29 -13.81 -2.57
CA VAL A 45 -1.09 -12.78 -3.60
C VAL A 45 -2.29 -11.85 -3.72
N ALA A 46 -3.51 -12.38 -3.75
CA ALA A 46 -4.72 -11.57 -3.82
C ALA A 46 -4.93 -10.67 -2.58
N LEU A 47 -4.57 -11.15 -1.39
CA LEU A 47 -4.58 -10.35 -0.16
C LEU A 47 -3.48 -9.27 -0.17
N GLY A 48 -2.31 -9.57 -0.73
CA GLY A 48 -1.25 -8.60 -0.97
C GLY A 48 -1.71 -7.47 -1.90
N ALA A 49 -2.39 -7.82 -3.00
CA ALA A 49 -2.99 -6.86 -3.93
C ALA A 49 -3.99 -5.94 -3.23
N LEU A 50 -4.88 -6.49 -2.40
CA LEU A 50 -5.85 -5.73 -1.60
C LEU A 50 -5.16 -4.77 -0.62
N ARG A 51 -4.09 -5.24 0.05
CA ARG A 51 -3.30 -4.39 0.96
C ARG A 51 -2.65 -3.23 0.20
N VAL A 52 -2.01 -3.50 -0.93
CA VAL A 52 -1.39 -2.47 -1.79
C VAL A 52 -2.41 -1.46 -2.29
N ALA A 53 -3.59 -1.91 -2.73
CA ALA A 53 -4.66 -1.03 -3.17
C ALA A 53 -5.13 -0.08 -2.06
N ARG A 54 -5.18 -0.56 -0.81
CA ARG A 54 -5.61 0.22 0.36
C ARG A 54 -4.52 1.13 0.92
N THR A 55 -3.25 0.73 0.82
CA THR A 55 -2.12 1.51 1.35
C THR A 55 -1.53 2.46 0.33
N ARG A 56 -1.95 2.41 -0.95
CA ARG A 56 -1.61 3.45 -1.92
C ARG A 56 -2.09 4.78 -1.36
N PRO A 57 -1.16 5.66 -0.97
CA PRO A 57 -1.57 6.91 -0.38
C PRO A 57 -2.22 7.73 -1.49
N LEU A 58 -3.46 8.17 -1.27
CA LEU A 58 -3.96 9.41 -1.83
C LEU A 58 -3.06 10.51 -1.25
N VAL A 59 -1.83 10.65 -1.77
CA VAL A 59 -0.96 11.76 -1.41
C VAL A 59 -1.59 12.97 -2.09
N THR A 60 -2.57 13.60 -1.44
CA THR A 60 -2.89 14.97 -1.77
C THR A 60 -1.71 15.80 -1.30
N PRO A 61 -0.91 16.40 -2.21
CA PRO A 61 0.24 17.22 -1.83
C PRO A 61 -0.16 18.39 -0.91
N VAL A 62 -1.45 18.75 -0.89
CA VAL A 62 -2.05 19.72 0.02
C VAL A 62 -1.85 19.36 1.49
N ALA A 63 -1.98 18.09 1.88
CA ALA A 63 -1.84 17.68 3.28
C ALA A 63 -0.38 17.77 3.75
N VAL A 64 0.56 17.33 2.92
CA VAL A 64 2.00 17.44 3.19
C VAL A 64 2.43 18.91 3.23
N LEU A 65 1.94 19.75 2.31
CA LEU A 65 2.22 21.18 2.29
C LEU A 65 1.62 21.90 3.50
N ALA A 66 0.38 21.58 3.90
CA ALA A 66 -0.26 22.15 5.08
C ALA A 66 0.50 21.79 6.37
N VAL A 67 0.99 20.55 6.47
CA VAL A 67 1.85 20.11 7.57
C VAL A 67 3.19 20.84 7.51
N ALA A 68 3.83 20.96 6.36
CA ALA A 68 5.10 21.69 6.19
C ALA A 68 5.00 23.17 6.58
N LEU A 69 3.92 23.84 6.19
CA LEU A 69 3.65 25.24 6.55
C LEU A 69 3.40 25.39 8.06
N ARG A 70 2.64 24.48 8.67
CA ARG A 70 2.37 24.49 10.12
C ARG A 70 3.61 24.15 10.95
N LEU A 71 4.51 23.32 10.42
CA LEU A 71 5.78 22.98 11.06
C LEU A 71 6.80 24.11 11.00
N ARG A 72 6.76 24.95 9.95
CA ARG A 72 7.63 26.12 9.83
C ARG A 72 7.45 27.08 11.02
N GLU A 73 6.24 27.18 11.56
CA GLU A 73 5.95 28.07 12.68
C GLU A 73 6.27 27.47 14.06
N SER A 74 6.47 26.15 14.18
CA SER A 74 6.65 25.50 15.48
C SER A 74 7.75 24.43 15.49
N ARG A 75 8.91 24.82 16.02
CA ARG A 75 10.07 23.93 16.27
C ARG A 75 9.72 22.70 17.12
N ARG A 76 8.70 22.80 17.98
CA ARG A 76 8.27 21.72 18.87
C ARG A 76 7.55 20.61 18.11
N LEU A 77 6.71 20.96 17.13
CA LEU A 77 6.03 19.98 16.28
C LEU A 77 7.02 19.27 15.34
N LEU A 78 8.03 19.98 14.84
CA LEU A 78 9.11 19.40 14.05
C LEU A 78 9.87 18.34 14.85
N ALA A 79 10.21 18.65 16.11
CA ALA A 79 10.90 17.70 16.99
C ALA A 79 10.06 16.44 17.27
N VAL A 80 8.75 16.59 17.53
CA VAL A 80 7.86 15.45 17.76
C VAL A 80 7.74 14.55 16.53
N LEU A 81 7.62 15.14 15.33
CA LEU A 81 7.59 14.37 14.07
C LEU A 81 8.91 13.66 13.78
N ALA A 82 10.05 14.30 14.05
CA ALA A 82 11.35 13.66 13.89
C ALA A 82 11.48 12.43 14.80
N VAL A 83 11.03 12.54 16.06
CA VAL A 83 11.01 11.42 17.01
C VAL A 83 10.08 10.30 16.53
N LEU A 84 8.87 10.62 16.06
CA LEU A 84 7.92 9.65 15.52
C LEU A 84 8.44 8.95 14.27
N LEU A 85 9.13 9.67 13.38
CA LEU A 85 9.72 9.12 12.16
C LEU A 85 10.87 8.16 12.49
N LEU A 86 11.77 8.59 13.39
CA LEU A 86 12.87 7.75 13.87
C LEU A 86 12.32 6.50 14.55
N ALA A 87 11.35 6.62 15.47
CA ALA A 87 10.75 5.47 16.14
C ALA A 87 10.09 4.47 15.17
N ASN A 88 9.40 4.95 14.14
CA ASN A 88 8.81 4.08 13.10
C ASN A 88 9.87 3.43 12.21
N LEU A 89 10.96 4.14 11.87
CA LEU A 89 12.07 3.56 11.12
C LEU A 89 12.77 2.46 11.92
N THR A 90 12.98 2.66 13.22
CA THR A 90 13.56 1.63 14.10
C THR A 90 12.62 0.44 14.24
N GLY A 91 11.31 0.66 14.43
CA GLY A 91 10.31 -0.41 14.49
C GLY A 91 10.20 -1.19 13.17
N GLY A 92 10.30 -0.50 12.03
CA GLY A 92 10.33 -1.12 10.70
C GLY A 92 11.57 -1.98 10.46
N MET A 93 12.75 -1.56 10.95
CA MET A 93 13.97 -2.38 10.89
C MET A 93 13.88 -3.64 11.77
N VAL A 94 13.28 -3.54 12.96
CA VAL A 94 13.09 -4.69 13.86
C VAL A 94 12.13 -5.74 13.28
N LEU A 95 11.17 -5.33 12.45
CA LEU A 95 10.24 -6.25 11.77
C LEU A 95 10.81 -6.90 10.50
N LEU A 96 11.98 -6.45 10.04
CA LEU A 96 12.67 -6.95 8.84
C LEU A 96 13.81 -7.94 9.15
N VAL A 97 14.12 -8.17 10.42
CA VAL A 97 15.08 -9.18 10.93
C VAL A 97 14.30 -10.35 11.52
#